data_AF-A0A9E1T0T0-F1
#
_entry.id   AF-A0A9E1T0T0-F1
#
_cell.length_a   1.000
_cell.length_b   1.000
_cell.length_c   1.000
_cell.angle_alpha   90.00
_cell.angle_beta   90.00
_cell.angle_gamma   90.00
#
_symmetry.space_group_name_H-M   'P 1'
#
loop_
_entity.id
_entity.type
_entity.pdbx_description
1 polymer ?
#
loop_
_entity_poly.entity_id
_entity_poly.type
_entity_poly.pdbx_seq_one_letter_code
_entity_poly.pdbx_strand_id
1 'polypeptide(L)'
;MHSAVRPQATYDRSMQVLTRIQDSGLVSKTGIMVGIGETDEEVLVMLADIREKSKTEIITIGQYLQPSRNHLPIDRWVHPDQFAVYKEKGLELGFRVVESGPLVRSSYHAEEQVREFKLKQNAE
;
A
#
# COMPACT_ATOMS: atom_id res chain seq x y z
N MET A 1 -0.55 10.34 -11.94
CA MET A 1 -1.16 9.04 -12.26
C MET A 1 -2.59 8.81 -11.73
N HIS A 2 -2.92 9.24 -10.50
CA HIS A 2 -4.16 8.88 -9.81
C HIS A 2 -5.47 9.09 -10.61
N SER A 3 -5.64 10.20 -11.32
CA SER A 3 -6.87 10.51 -12.08
C SER A 3 -7.11 9.59 -13.27
N ALA A 4 -6.05 9.08 -13.91
CA ALA A 4 -6.16 8.13 -15.02
C ALA A 4 -6.62 6.75 -14.54
N VAL A 5 -6.18 6.32 -13.35
CA VAL A 5 -6.50 5.01 -12.78
C VAL A 5 -7.84 5.04 -12.01
N ARG A 6 -8.13 6.13 -11.30
CA ARG A 6 -9.30 6.27 -10.43
C ARG A 6 -10.00 7.62 -10.67
N PRO A 7 -10.69 7.81 -11.81
CA PRO A 7 -11.25 9.11 -12.20
C PRO A 7 -12.32 9.65 -11.23
N GLN A 8 -12.98 8.78 -10.47
CA GLN A 8 -14.02 9.15 -9.49
C GLN A 8 -13.47 9.41 -8.07
N ALA A 9 -12.19 9.07 -7.83
CA ALA A 9 -11.55 9.25 -6.53
C ALA A 9 -10.51 10.37 -6.58
N THR A 10 -10.25 10.97 -5.43
CA THR A 10 -9.13 11.90 -5.26
C THR A 10 -8.19 11.36 -4.19
N TYR A 11 -6.91 11.64 -4.36
CA TYR A 11 -5.86 11.20 -3.44
C TYR A 11 -6.11 11.75 -2.03
N ASP A 12 -6.34 13.06 -1.91
CA ASP A 12 -6.57 13.72 -0.62
C ASP A 12 -7.79 13.18 0.13
N ARG A 13 -8.87 12.84 -0.60
CA ARG A 13 -10.06 12.23 0.01
C ARG A 13 -9.75 10.82 0.51
N SER A 14 -8.93 10.04 -0.20
CA SER A 14 -8.49 8.73 0.27
C SER A 14 -7.67 8.86 1.55
N MET A 15 -6.79 9.85 1.63
CA MET A 15 -6.02 10.16 2.83
C MET A 15 -6.93 10.55 4.01
N GLN A 16 -7.91 11.43 3.79
CA GLN A 16 -8.88 11.82 4.82
C GLN A 16 -9.67 10.62 5.39
N VAL A 17 -10.01 9.63 4.56
CA VAL A 17 -10.67 8.40 5.03
C VAL A 17 -9.75 7.64 5.98
N LEU A 18 -8.48 7.44 5.61
CA LEU A 18 -7.51 6.74 6.44
C LEU A 18 -7.26 7.46 7.76
N THR A 19 -7.10 8.79 7.74
CA THR A 19 -6.95 9.61 8.95
C THR A 19 -8.17 9.48 9.86
N ARG A 20 -9.41 9.55 9.32
CA ARG A 20 -10.63 9.38 10.13
C ARG A 20 -10.74 8.01 10.80
N ILE A 21 -10.29 6.95 10.12
CA ILE A 21 -10.26 5.60 10.72
C ILE A 21 -9.30 5.58 11.92
N GLN A 22 -8.11 6.13 11.77
CA GLN A 22 -7.15 6.22 12.88
C GLN A 22 -7.65 7.09 14.03
N ASP A 23 -8.24 8.25 13.73
CA ASP A 23 -8.81 9.15 14.75
C ASP A 23 -9.98 8.50 15.51
N SER A 24 -10.64 7.50 14.93
CA SER A 24 -11.68 6.70 15.59
C SER A 24 -11.12 5.58 16.50
N GLY A 25 -9.79 5.47 16.62
CA GLY A 25 -9.12 4.43 17.41
C GLY A 25 -9.07 3.06 16.73
N LEU A 26 -9.36 3.00 15.43
CA LEU A 26 -9.33 1.77 14.64
C LEU A 26 -8.01 1.63 13.88
N VAL A 27 -7.55 0.40 13.72
CA VAL A 27 -6.38 0.10 12.89
C VAL A 27 -6.74 0.27 11.43
N SER A 28 -6.08 1.18 10.74
CA SER A 28 -6.25 1.37 9.30
C SER A 28 -5.29 0.50 8.48
N LYS A 29 -5.79 0.08 7.31
CA LYS A 29 -5.04 -0.66 6.29
C LYS A 29 -5.28 -0.04 4.93
N THR A 30 -4.23 0.00 4.11
CA THR A 30 -4.34 0.43 2.70
C THR A 30 -3.53 -0.48 1.76
N GLY A 31 -3.66 -0.25 0.46
CA GLY A 31 -2.88 -0.97 -0.54
C GLY A 31 -2.68 -0.18 -1.81
N ILE A 32 -1.58 -0.47 -2.49
CA ILE A 32 -1.20 0.13 -3.77
C ILE A 32 -0.88 -0.99 -4.77
N MET A 33 -1.03 -0.67 -6.06
CA MET A 33 -0.59 -1.52 -7.15
C MET A 33 0.50 -0.80 -7.93
N VAL A 34 1.58 -1.53 -8.23
CA VAL A 34 2.74 -1.04 -9.00
C VAL A 34 2.76 -1.68 -10.40
N GLY A 35 3.46 -1.07 -11.33
CA GLY A 35 3.57 -1.49 -12.72
C GLY A 35 2.55 -0.86 -13.66
N ILE A 36 1.98 0.28 -13.30
CA ILE A 36 0.97 1.00 -14.11
C ILE A 36 1.46 2.38 -14.58
N GLY A 37 2.77 2.60 -14.48
CA GLY A 37 3.51 3.75 -15.03
C GLY A 37 4.20 4.62 -13.99
N GLU A 38 4.08 4.26 -12.71
CA GLU A 38 4.74 4.96 -11.60
C GLU A 38 6.25 4.65 -11.57
N THR A 39 7.05 5.59 -11.06
CA THR A 39 8.46 5.33 -10.75
C THR A 39 8.65 4.77 -9.35
N ASP A 40 9.81 4.17 -9.08
CA ASP A 40 10.14 3.66 -7.74
C ASP A 40 10.19 4.79 -6.70
N GLU A 41 10.69 5.97 -7.09
CA GLU A 41 10.72 7.16 -6.24
C GLU A 41 9.31 7.66 -5.92
N GLU A 42 8.39 7.66 -6.89
CA GLU A 42 6.99 8.02 -6.64
C GLU A 42 6.32 7.07 -5.65
N VAL A 43 6.63 5.76 -5.73
CA VAL A 43 6.16 4.77 -4.75
C VAL A 43 6.70 5.09 -3.36
N LEU A 44 8.00 5.34 -3.22
CA LEU A 44 8.61 5.64 -1.92
C LEU A 44 8.08 6.95 -1.32
N VAL A 45 7.90 8.00 -2.13
CA VAL A 45 7.27 9.25 -1.70
C VAL A 45 5.84 9.01 -1.23
N MET A 46 5.07 8.21 -1.96
CA MET A 46 3.71 7.85 -1.57
C MET A 46 3.67 7.04 -0.26
N LEU A 47 4.60 6.12 -0.03
CA LEU A 47 4.69 5.39 1.24
C LEU A 47 4.93 6.34 2.42
N ALA A 48 5.86 7.28 2.28
CA ALA A 48 6.13 8.29 3.30
C ALA A 48 4.91 9.17 3.55
N ASP A 49 4.25 9.63 2.48
CA ASP A 49 3.07 10.48 2.56
C ASP A 49 1.87 9.78 3.21
N ILE A 50 1.65 8.48 2.90
CA ILE A 50 0.63 7.66 3.54
C ILE A 50 0.88 7.61 5.04
N ARG A 51 2.11 7.30 5.43
CA ARG A 51 2.48 7.18 6.84
C ARG A 51 2.33 8.50 7.58
N GLU A 52 2.87 9.58 7.04
CA GLU A 52 2.86 10.91 7.66
C GLU A 52 1.44 11.44 7.87
N LYS A 53 0.61 11.42 6.81
CA LYS A 53 -0.71 12.07 6.85
C LYS A 53 -1.80 11.25 7.54
N SER A 54 -1.71 9.92 7.46
CA SER A 54 -2.78 9.05 7.93
C SER A 54 -2.42 8.18 9.11
N LYS A 55 -1.15 8.04 9.47
CA LYS A 55 -0.67 7.09 10.48
C LYS A 55 -1.17 5.65 10.21
N THR A 56 -1.30 5.29 8.94
CA THR A 56 -1.72 3.93 8.57
C THR A 56 -0.69 2.92 9.02
N GLU A 57 -1.17 1.79 9.53
CA GLU A 57 -0.34 0.79 10.22
C GLU A 57 -0.05 -0.44 9.34
N ILE A 58 -0.95 -0.76 8.41
CA ILE A 58 -0.84 -1.91 7.52
C ILE A 58 -0.88 -1.46 6.06
N ILE A 59 0.09 -1.90 5.26
CA ILE A 59 0.12 -1.62 3.82
C ILE A 59 0.40 -2.88 2.99
N THR A 60 -0.25 -2.96 1.83
CA THR A 60 -0.06 -4.01 0.84
C THR A 60 0.44 -3.42 -0.48
N ILE A 61 1.44 -4.03 -1.10
CA ILE A 61 2.05 -3.58 -2.35
C ILE A 61 2.08 -4.77 -3.31
N GLY A 62 1.30 -4.69 -4.39
CA GLY A 62 1.14 -5.78 -5.35
C GLY A 62 1.37 -5.36 -6.79
N GLN A 63 1.68 -6.31 -7.67
CA GLN A 63 1.75 -6.04 -9.11
C GLN A 63 0.33 -5.80 -9.67
N TYR A 64 0.18 -4.72 -10.42
CA TYR A 64 -0.97 -4.53 -11.29
C TYR A 64 -1.01 -5.61 -12.36
N LEU A 65 -2.11 -6.36 -12.41
CA LEU A 65 -2.40 -7.31 -13.48
C LEU A 65 -3.58 -6.78 -14.28
N GLN A 66 -3.35 -6.53 -15.57
CA GLN A 66 -4.40 -6.08 -16.47
C GLN A 66 -5.50 -7.14 -16.57
N PRO A 67 -6.75 -6.85 -16.13
CA PRO A 67 -7.82 -7.85 -16.12
C PRO A 67 -8.29 -8.21 -17.54
N SER A 68 -8.28 -7.23 -18.45
CA SER A 68 -8.64 -7.41 -19.85
C SER A 68 -8.04 -6.29 -20.69
N ARG A 69 -8.07 -6.44 -22.02
CA ARG A 69 -7.53 -5.45 -22.98
C ARG A 69 -8.18 -4.06 -22.89
N ASN A 70 -9.35 -3.93 -22.26
CA ASN A 70 -10.03 -2.65 -22.07
C ASN A 70 -9.56 -1.88 -20.83
N HIS A 71 -8.67 -2.46 -20.02
CA HIS A 71 -8.07 -1.81 -18.87
C HIS A 71 -6.71 -1.23 -19.25
N LEU A 72 -6.18 -0.34 -18.40
CA LEU A 72 -4.85 0.23 -18.58
C LEU A 72 -3.81 -0.87 -18.86
N PRO A 73 -2.89 -0.66 -19.80
CA PRO A 73 -1.82 -1.61 -20.05
C PRO A 73 -0.91 -1.72 -18.84
N ILE A 74 -0.24 -2.87 -18.71
CA ILE A 74 0.88 -3.01 -17.77
C ILE A 74 2.04 -2.20 -18.35
N ASP A 75 2.55 -1.26 -17.58
CA ASP A 75 3.71 -0.44 -17.97
C ASP A 75 5.02 -1.20 -17.71
N ARG A 76 5.15 -1.78 -16.51
CA ARG A 76 6.32 -2.58 -16.14
C ARG A 76 5.96 -3.75 -15.23
N TRP A 77 6.76 -4.81 -15.34
CA TRP A 77 6.77 -5.93 -14.41
C TRP A 77 7.85 -5.66 -13.36
N VAL A 78 7.41 -5.36 -12.13
CA VAL A 78 8.34 -5.02 -11.05
C VAL A 78 9.07 -6.30 -10.59
N HIS A 79 10.40 -6.24 -10.51
CA HIS A 79 11.23 -7.37 -10.10
C HIS A 79 10.95 -7.72 -8.61
N PRO A 80 10.97 -9.01 -8.20
CA PRO A 80 10.79 -9.41 -6.80
C PRO A 80 11.71 -8.67 -5.82
N ASP A 81 12.94 -8.38 -6.20
CA ASP A 81 13.89 -7.63 -5.35
C ASP A 81 13.40 -6.21 -5.06
N GLN A 82 12.72 -5.57 -6.00
CA GLN A 82 12.17 -4.23 -5.79
C GLN A 82 10.99 -4.26 -4.81
N PHE A 83 10.19 -5.33 -4.81
CA PHE A 83 9.17 -5.52 -3.76
C PHE A 83 9.81 -5.68 -2.38
N ALA A 84 10.97 -6.34 -2.28
CA ALA A 84 11.71 -6.44 -1.02
C ALA A 84 12.19 -5.05 -0.55
N VAL A 85 12.69 -4.21 -1.45
CA VAL A 85 13.05 -2.81 -1.16
C VAL A 85 11.85 -2.02 -0.64
N TYR A 86 10.69 -2.12 -1.28
CA TYR A 86 9.49 -1.44 -0.77
C TYR A 86 9.06 -1.93 0.62
N LYS A 87 9.24 -3.23 0.90
CA LYS A 87 8.94 -3.81 2.21
C LYS A 87 9.83 -3.21 3.29
N GLU A 88 11.13 -3.19 3.05
CA GLU A 88 12.12 -2.62 3.94
C GLU A 88 11.84 -1.13 4.20
N LYS A 89 11.63 -0.34 3.14
CA LYS A 89 11.30 1.08 3.28
C LYS A 89 9.98 1.36 3.97
N GLY A 90 8.95 0.56 3.74
CA GLY A 90 7.71 0.66 4.49
C GLY A 90 7.92 0.42 5.99
N LEU A 91 8.71 -0.60 6.35
CA LEU A 91 9.01 -0.89 7.75
C LEU A 91 9.84 0.24 8.40
N GLU A 92 10.84 0.78 7.70
CA GLU A 92 11.65 1.93 8.16
C GLU A 92 10.79 3.18 8.42
N LEU A 93 9.77 3.42 7.58
CA LEU A 93 8.83 4.53 7.74
C LEU A 93 7.88 4.32 8.94
N GLY A 94 7.79 3.12 9.49
CA GLY A 94 6.99 2.81 10.68
C GLY A 94 5.60 2.24 10.38
N PHE A 95 5.38 1.64 9.20
CA PHE A 95 4.27 0.70 9.04
C PHE A 95 4.55 -0.53 9.89
N ARG A 96 3.58 -0.99 10.68
CA ARG A 96 3.75 -2.18 11.53
C ARG A 96 3.72 -3.48 10.72
N VAL A 97 2.95 -3.50 9.63
CA VAL A 97 2.84 -4.65 8.74
C VAL A 97 2.92 -4.18 7.29
N VAL A 98 3.84 -4.80 6.54
CA VAL A 98 4.07 -4.52 5.12
C VAL A 98 4.09 -5.84 4.37
N GLU A 99 3.05 -6.08 3.57
CA GLU A 99 3.08 -7.15 2.57
C GLU A 99 3.42 -6.57 1.22
N SER A 100 4.47 -7.09 0.59
CA SER A 100 4.99 -6.58 -0.68
C SER A 100 5.45 -7.74 -1.53
N GLY A 101 4.86 -7.90 -2.70
CA GLY A 101 5.22 -8.97 -3.62
C GLY A 101 4.32 -9.03 -4.86
N PRO A 102 4.75 -9.71 -5.93
CA PRO A 102 4.01 -9.69 -7.21
C PRO A 102 2.55 -10.13 -7.09
N LEU A 103 2.29 -11.17 -6.28
CA LEU A 103 0.95 -11.74 -6.11
C LEU A 103 0.20 -11.21 -4.89
N VAL A 104 0.78 -10.28 -4.13
CA VAL A 104 0.13 -9.67 -2.97
C VAL A 104 -1.14 -8.93 -3.42
N ARG A 105 -2.22 -9.10 -2.67
CA ARG A 105 -3.50 -8.43 -2.85
C ARG A 105 -3.98 -7.90 -1.51
N SER A 106 -4.97 -7.01 -1.55
CA SER A 106 -5.52 -6.39 -0.34
C SER A 106 -6.02 -7.40 0.69
N SER A 107 -6.54 -8.57 0.28
CA SER A 107 -6.99 -9.63 1.19
C SER A 107 -5.97 -10.74 1.44
N TYR A 108 -4.83 -10.73 0.75
CA TYR A 108 -3.81 -11.77 0.89
C TYR A 108 -3.33 -11.80 2.35
N HIS A 109 -3.50 -12.95 3.02
CA HIS A 109 -3.07 -13.20 4.40
C HIS A 109 -3.57 -12.14 5.41
N ALA A 110 -4.76 -11.58 5.20
CA ALA A 110 -5.29 -10.50 6.04
C ALA A 110 -5.45 -10.90 7.52
N GLU A 111 -5.81 -12.15 7.82
CA GLU A 111 -5.89 -12.65 9.19
C GLU A 111 -4.52 -12.67 9.86
N GLU A 112 -3.49 -13.14 9.15
CA GLU A 112 -2.11 -13.19 9.64
C GLU A 112 -1.56 -11.78 9.88
N GLN A 113 -1.83 -10.83 8.97
CA GLN A 113 -1.43 -9.43 9.16
C GLN A 113 -2.02 -8.81 10.43
N VAL A 114 -3.30 -9.07 10.73
CA VAL A 114 -3.93 -8.59 11.97
C VAL A 114 -3.29 -9.26 13.19
N ARG A 115 -2.94 -10.55 13.08
CA ARG A 115 -2.25 -11.29 14.14
C ARG A 115 -0.84 -10.74 14.38
N GLU A 116 -0.07 -10.50 13.34
CA GLU A 116 1.26 -9.89 13.41
C GLU A 116 1.22 -8.49 14.00
N PHE A 117 0.25 -7.65 13.60
CA PHE A 117 0.05 -6.33 14.18
C PHE A 117 -0.15 -6.42 15.70
N LYS A 118 -1.04 -7.32 16.17
CA LYS A 118 -1.30 -7.53 17.60
C LYS A 118 -0.06 -8.02 18.34
N LEU A 119 0.72 -8.92 17.74
CA LEU A 119 1.97 -9.41 18.34
C LEU A 119 2.99 -8.29 18.52
N LYS A 120 3.18 -7.44 17.50
CA LYS A 120 4.09 -6.30 17.59
C LYS A 120 3.61 -5.24 18.57
N GLN A 121 2.31 -4.99 18.66
CA GLN A 121 1.73 -4.07 19.64
C GLN A 121 1.98 -4.50 21.09
N ASN A 122 2.02 -5.80 21.37
CA ASN A 122 2.24 -6.33 22.72
C ASN A 122 3.73 -6.44 23.10
N ALA A 123 4.64 -6.23 22.15
CA ALA A 123 6.08 -6.28 22.36
C ALA A 123 6.72 -4.91 22.66
N GLU A 124 5.92 -3.83 22.53
CA GLU A 124 6.23 -2.44 22.93
C GLU A 124 5.64 -2.14 24.32
#